data_AF-E2AXG2-F1
#
_entry.id   AF-E2AXG2-F1
#
_cell.length_a   1.000
_cell.length_b   1.000
_cell.length_c   1.000
_cell.angle_alpha   90.00
_cell.angle_beta   90.00
_cell.angle_gamma   90.00
#
_symmetry.space_group_name_H-M   'P 1'
#
loop_
_entity.id
_entity.type
_entity.pdbx_description
1 polymer ?
#
loop_
_entity_poly.entity_id
_entity_poly.type
_entity_poly.pdbx_seq_one_letter_code
_entity_poly.pdbx_strand_id
1 'polypeptide(L)'
;MYKQLFFICSLCCECGTLIEPNPANMCVVCLRNHVDITEGIPKQATLQFCKGCERYLQPPAEWIHAALESRELLSLCLKKLKGLNRVKLIDAGFVWTEPHSKRLKVNFLYVIQIKLRRKY
;
A
#
# COMPACT_ATOMS: atom_id res chain seq x y z
N MET A 1 3.04 -43.24 25.26
CA MET A 1 4.23 -42.37 25.46
C MET A 1 3.94 -41.01 24.84
N TYR A 2 3.54 -40.06 25.68
CA TYR A 2 3.17 -38.70 25.28
C TYR A 2 4.38 -38.01 24.66
N LYS A 3 4.43 -37.91 23.33
CA LYS A 3 5.28 -36.92 22.66
C LYS A 3 4.68 -35.55 22.99
N GLN A 4 5.02 -35.05 24.18
CA GLN A 4 4.81 -33.66 24.55
C GLN A 4 5.75 -32.85 23.67
N LEU A 5 5.28 -32.54 22.46
CA LEU A 5 5.85 -31.50 21.62
C LEU A 5 5.91 -30.27 22.52
N PHE A 6 7.11 -29.93 22.96
CA PHE A 6 7.43 -28.61 23.48
C PHE A 6 7.15 -27.62 22.33
N PHE A 7 5.88 -27.24 22.18
CA PHE A 7 5.48 -26.01 21.55
C PHE A 7 6.05 -24.91 22.45
N ILE A 8 7.27 -24.48 22.15
CA ILE A 8 7.86 -23.32 22.84
C ILE A 8 7.03 -22.13 22.39
N CYS A 9 5.98 -21.82 23.14
CA CYS A 9 5.21 -20.60 22.95
C CYS A 9 5.95 -19.48 23.68
N SER A 10 6.36 -18.44 22.96
CA SER A 10 6.91 -17.22 23.55
C SER A 10 5.78 -16.21 23.76
N LEU A 11 5.94 -15.29 24.71
CA LEU A 11 5.00 -14.18 24.88
C LEU A 11 5.36 -13.04 23.93
N CYS A 12 4.35 -12.40 23.35
CA CYS A 12 4.53 -11.16 22.60
C CYS A 12 5.06 -10.06 23.54
N CYS A 13 6.12 -9.34 23.13
CA CYS A 13 6.78 -8.34 23.98
C CYS A 13 5.91 -7.12 24.34
N GLU A 14 4.85 -6.86 23.57
CA GLU A 14 3.98 -5.69 23.75
C GLU A 14 2.65 -6.02 24.45
N CYS A 15 1.96 -7.10 24.05
CA CYS A 15 0.64 -7.47 24.58
C CYS A 15 0.62 -8.77 25.41
N GLY A 16 1.73 -9.50 25.54
CA GLY A 16 1.80 -10.74 26.33
C GLY A 16 1.02 -11.92 25.76
N THR A 17 0.50 -11.84 24.53
CA THR A 17 -0.19 -12.99 23.89
C THR A 17 0.80 -14.11 23.59
N LEU A 18 0.38 -15.37 23.77
CA LEU A 18 1.16 -16.55 23.38
C LEU A 18 1.30 -16.60 21.85
N ILE A 19 2.54 -16.66 21.37
CA ILE A 19 2.88 -16.71 19.95
C ILE A 19 3.91 -17.79 19.67
N GLU A 20 3.96 -18.26 18.42
CA GLU A 20 5.13 -19.00 17.94
C GLU A 20 6.34 -18.05 17.87
N PRO A 21 7.52 -18.51 18.33
CA PRO A 21 8.71 -17.69 18.40
C PRO A 21 9.11 -17.24 17.01
N ASN A 22 9.25 -15.93 16.87
CA ASN A 22 9.60 -15.27 15.62
C ASN A 22 10.66 -14.20 15.90
N PRO A 23 11.46 -13.79 14.90
CA PRO A 23 12.58 -12.86 15.13
C PRO A 23 12.14 -11.47 15.63
N ALA A 24 10.85 -11.13 15.51
CA ALA A 24 10.30 -9.87 16.00
C ALA A 24 9.76 -9.97 17.44
N ASN A 25 9.62 -11.18 18.01
CA ASN A 25 8.97 -11.46 19.29
C ASN A 25 7.63 -10.74 19.48
N MET A 26 6.93 -10.45 18.38
CA MET A 26 5.66 -9.73 18.36
C MET A 26 4.58 -10.58 17.71
N CYS A 27 3.35 -10.47 18.22
CA CYS A 27 2.18 -11.08 17.59
C CYS A 27 1.82 -10.35 16.29
N VAL A 28 1.06 -11.01 15.42
CA VAL A 28 0.66 -10.44 14.12
C VAL A 28 -0.14 -9.14 14.28
N VAL A 29 -0.87 -8.98 15.39
CA VAL A 29 -1.66 -7.77 15.69
C VAL A 29 -0.75 -6.59 16.05
N CYS A 30 0.13 -6.78 17.03
CA CYS A 30 1.13 -5.77 17.43
C CYS A 30 2.04 -5.38 16.25
N LEU A 31 2.49 -6.37 15.48
CA LEU A 31 3.33 -6.13 14.31
C LEU A 31 2.64 -5.27 13.25
N ARG A 32 1.32 -5.40 13.07
CA ARG A 32 0.56 -4.54 12.14
C ARG A 32 0.49 -3.08 12.61
N ASN A 33 0.46 -2.85 13.91
CA ASN A 33 0.43 -1.50 14.48
C ASN A 33 1.79 -0.82 14.40
N HIS A 34 2.87 -1.59 14.48
CA HIS A 34 4.24 -1.06 14.52
C HIS A 34 4.90 -0.94 13.13
N VAL A 35 4.31 -1.54 12.08
CA VAL A 35 4.84 -1.51 10.72
C VAL A 35 3.98 -0.59 9.85
N ASP A 36 4.42 0.66 9.73
CA ASP A 36 3.81 1.64 8.81
C ASP A 36 4.33 1.43 7.38
N ILE A 37 3.57 0.71 6.56
CA ILE A 37 3.94 0.48 5.15
C ILE A 37 3.76 1.71 4.24
N THR A 38 3.13 2.77 4.77
CA THR A 38 2.93 4.03 4.01
C THR A 38 4.14 4.95 4.07
N GLU A 39 5.17 4.60 4.86
CA GLU A 39 6.43 5.34 4.94
C GLU A 39 7.13 5.39 3.56
N GLY A 40 7.11 6.57 2.95
CA GLY A 40 7.72 6.85 1.66
C GLY A 40 6.76 6.87 0.47
N ILE A 41 5.46 6.62 0.67
CA ILE A 41 4.45 6.83 -0.37
C ILE A 41 3.86 8.24 -0.21
N PRO A 42 3.98 9.13 -1.22
CA PRO A 42 3.40 10.46 -1.13
C PRO A 42 1.87 10.37 -1.12
N LYS A 43 1.23 11.01 -0.13
CA LYS A 43 -0.24 11.05 0.01
C LYS A 43 -0.93 11.96 -1.03
N GLN A 44 -0.15 12.81 -1.71
CA GLN A 44 -0.63 13.75 -2.71
C GLN A 44 0.32 13.79 -3.91
N ALA A 45 -0.25 13.86 -5.10
CA ALA A 45 0.48 14.06 -6.35
C ALA A 45 -0.25 15.07 -7.23
N THR A 46 0.51 15.87 -7.98
CA THR A 46 -0.04 16.87 -8.90
C THR A 46 0.01 16.36 -10.33
N LEU A 47 -1.13 16.38 -11.01
CA LEU A 47 -1.26 16.07 -12.43
C LEU A 47 -1.45 17.37 -13.22
N GLN A 48 -0.79 17.47 -14.38
CA GLN A 48 -1.00 18.59 -15.29
C GLN A 48 -2.03 18.18 -16.33
N PHE A 49 -3.07 19.01 -16.49
CA PHE A 49 -4.18 18.78 -17.40
C PHE A 49 -4.35 20.01 -18.29
N CYS A 50 -4.40 19.80 -19.61
CA CYS A 50 -4.64 20.84 -20.58
C CYS A 50 -6.13 20.89 -20.93
N LYS A 51 -6.80 22.02 -20.64
CA LYS A 51 -8.22 22.22 -20.97
C LYS A 51 -8.52 22.29 -22.46
N GLY A 52 -7.57 22.79 -23.27
CA GLY A 52 -7.78 22.94 -24.71
C GLY A 52 -7.71 21.62 -25.47
N CYS A 53 -6.92 20.66 -24.97
CA CYS A 53 -6.69 19.38 -25.64
C CYS A 53 -7.32 18.20 -24.90
N GLU A 54 -7.85 18.41 -23.69
CA GLU A 54 -8.36 17.36 -22.77
C GLU A 54 -7.35 16.23 -22.57
N ARG A 55 -6.08 16.59 -22.38
CA ARG A 55 -4.96 15.66 -22.23
C ARG A 55 -4.24 15.86 -20.90
N TYR A 56 -3.70 14.76 -20.40
CA TYR A 56 -2.87 14.69 -19.21
C TYR A 56 -1.40 14.56 -19.58
N LEU A 57 -0.53 15.30 -18.89
CA LEU A 57 0.91 15.24 -19.08
C LEU A 57 1.50 14.02 -18.35
N GLN A 58 2.04 13.09 -19.14
CA GLN A 58 2.95 12.05 -18.69
C GLN A 58 4.40 12.54 -18.87
N PRO A 59 5.18 12.76 -17.80
CA PRO A 59 6.61 13.07 -17.92
C PRO A 59 7.32 11.93 -18.68
N PRO A 60 8.28 12.24 -19.57
CA PRO A 60 8.99 13.51 -19.71
C PRO A 60 8.35 14.61 -20.58
N ALA A 61 7.50 14.30 -21.58
CA ALA A 61 6.87 15.32 -22.44
C ALA A 61 5.60 14.84 -23.19
N GLU A 62 5.04 13.69 -22.80
CA GLU A 62 3.96 13.04 -23.54
C GLU A 62 2.59 13.49 -23.03
N TRP A 63 1.65 13.75 -23.94
CA TRP A 63 0.28 14.15 -23.62
C TRP A 63 -0.67 13.05 -24.03
N ILE A 64 -1.26 12.37 -23.04
CA ILE A 64 -2.22 11.29 -23.28
C ILE A 64 -3.64 11.80 -23.05
N HIS A 65 -4.56 11.40 -23.91
CA HIS A 65 -5.98 11.58 -23.63
C HIS A 65 -6.39 10.53 -22.59
N ALA A 66 -7.19 10.91 -21.62
CA ALA A 66 -7.75 9.98 -20.63
C ALA A 66 -9.09 10.54 -20.14
N ALA A 67 -10.13 9.72 -20.11
CA ALA A 67 -11.40 10.12 -19.54
C ALA A 67 -11.32 10.19 -18.00
N LEU A 68 -12.21 10.97 -17.38
CA LEU A 68 -12.40 10.94 -15.94
C LEU A 68 -12.80 9.52 -15.50
N GLU A 69 -12.28 9.08 -14.36
CA GLU A 69 -12.52 7.74 -13.80
C GLU A 69 -12.11 6.57 -14.71
N SER A 70 -11.25 6.81 -15.70
CA SER A 70 -10.75 5.78 -16.61
C SER A 70 -9.52 5.02 -16.07
N ARG A 71 -9.30 3.82 -16.62
CA ARG A 71 -8.11 3.00 -16.34
C ARG A 71 -6.81 3.71 -16.76
N GLU A 72 -6.86 4.51 -17.81
CA GLU A 72 -5.71 5.27 -18.32
C GLU A 72 -5.26 6.33 -17.31
N LEU A 73 -6.21 7.09 -16.77
CA LEU A 73 -5.96 8.08 -15.72
C LEU A 73 -5.38 7.43 -14.46
N LEU A 74 -5.92 6.26 -14.09
CA LEU A 74 -5.42 5.50 -12.95
C LEU A 74 -3.98 5.05 -13.15
N SER A 75 -3.64 4.58 -14.34
CA SER A 75 -2.27 4.19 -14.68
C SER A 75 -1.29 5.37 -14.57
N LEU A 76 -1.73 6.57 -14.96
CA LEU A 76 -0.95 7.79 -14.86
C LEU A 76 -0.76 8.22 -13.40
N CYS A 77 -1.79 8.10 -12.56
CA CYS A 77 -1.69 8.30 -11.11
C CYS A 77 -0.67 7.34 -10.48
N LEU A 78 -0.74 6.04 -10.80
CA LEU A 78 0.18 5.04 -10.27
C LEU A 78 1.64 5.31 -10.66
N LYS A 79 1.89 5.71 -11.92
CA LYS A 79 3.24 6.07 -12.39
C LYS A 79 3.85 7.27 -11.65
N LYS A 80 3.01 8.18 -11.14
CA LYS A 80 3.46 9.37 -10.40
C LYS A 80 3.81 9.07 -8.94
N LEU A 81 3.21 8.03 -8.37
CA LEU A 81 3.48 7.62 -7.00
C LEU A 81 4.80 6.83 -6.95
N LYS A 82 5.78 7.39 -6.24
CA LYS A 82 7.04 6.70 -5.93
C LYS A 82 6.83 5.77 -4.73
N GLY A 83 7.57 4.66 -4.68
CA GLY A 83 7.58 3.76 -3.52
C GLY A 83 6.61 2.57 -3.56
N LEU A 84 5.79 2.44 -4.63
CA LEU A 84 4.86 1.32 -4.80
C LEU A 84 5.55 -0.06 -4.90
N ASN A 85 6.86 -0.12 -5.19
CA ASN A 85 7.60 -1.39 -5.32
C ASN A 85 7.71 -2.19 -4.01
N ARG A 86 7.54 -1.54 -2.85
CA ARG A 86 7.61 -2.21 -1.54
C ARG A 86 6.33 -2.94 -1.19
N VAL A 87 5.23 -2.58 -1.83
CA VAL A 87 3.88 -3.01 -1.47
C VAL A 87 3.24 -3.73 -2.65
N LYS A 88 2.63 -4.88 -2.40
CA LYS A 88 1.84 -5.55 -3.44
C LYS A 88 0.46 -4.89 -3.52
N LEU A 89 0.24 -4.11 -4.56
CA LEU A 89 -1.07 -3.53 -4.88
C LEU A 89 -2.02 -4.64 -5.34
N ILE A 90 -3.20 -4.72 -4.74
CA ILE A 90 -4.28 -5.64 -5.13
C ILE A 90 -5.18 -4.95 -6.14
N ASP A 91 -5.62 -3.75 -5.76
CA ASP A 91 -6.66 -3.02 -6.47
C ASP A 91 -6.47 -1.51 -6.23
N ALA A 92 -6.96 -0.73 -7.18
CA ALA A 92 -6.98 0.71 -7.10
C ALA A 92 -8.23 1.23 -7.80
N GLY A 93 -8.93 2.17 -7.16
CA GLY A 93 -10.17 2.72 -7.66
C GLY A 93 -10.31 4.19 -7.35
N PHE A 94 -11.09 4.90 -8.17
CA PHE A 94 -11.47 6.28 -7.88
C PHE A 94 -12.57 6.32 -6.83
N VAL A 95 -12.46 7.31 -5.95
CA VAL A 95 -13.53 7.68 -5.05
C VAL A 95 -14.21 8.90 -5.63
N TRP A 96 -15.53 8.85 -5.76
CA TRP A 96 -16.30 9.98 -6.23
C TRP A 96 -15.99 11.22 -5.38
N THR A 97 -15.72 12.33 -6.07
CA THR A 97 -15.45 13.63 -5.47
C THR A 97 -16.30 14.68 -6.13
N GLU A 98 -16.69 15.70 -5.38
CA GLU A 98 -17.44 16.85 -5.87
C GLU A 98 -16.84 17.41 -7.19
N PRO A 99 -17.64 17.62 -8.25
CA PRO A 99 -17.15 18.01 -9.59
C PRO A 99 -16.31 19.29 -9.63
N HIS A 100 -16.53 20.20 -8.69
CA HIS A 100 -15.85 21.49 -8.66
C HIS A 100 -14.45 21.44 -8.02
N SER A 101 -14.14 20.37 -7.29
CA SER A 101 -12.98 20.37 -6.39
C SER A 101 -11.63 20.23 -7.09
N LYS A 102 -11.59 19.90 -8.40
CA LYS A 102 -10.36 19.59 -9.17
C LYS A 102 -9.42 18.61 -8.46
N ARG A 103 -9.93 17.85 -7.49
CA ARG A 103 -9.17 16.90 -6.67
C ARG A 103 -9.70 15.53 -6.98
N LEU A 104 -8.81 14.63 -7.38
CA LEU A 104 -9.11 13.22 -7.58
C LEU A 104 -8.67 12.47 -6.34
N LYS A 105 -9.58 11.71 -5.75
CA LYS A 105 -9.25 10.77 -4.68
C LYS A 105 -9.13 9.38 -5.27
N VAL A 106 -8.01 8.72 -4.99
CA VAL A 106 -7.76 7.34 -5.40
C VAL A 106 -7.57 6.52 -4.14
N ASN A 107 -8.35 5.46 -4.01
CA ASN A 107 -8.18 4.46 -2.97
C ASN A 107 -7.33 3.32 -3.50
N PHE A 108 -6.47 2.80 -2.65
CA PHE A 108 -5.57 1.69 -2.94
C PHE A 108 -5.81 0.57 -1.93
N LEU A 109 -5.92 -0.65 -2.43
CA LEU A 109 -5.92 -1.87 -1.62
C LEU A 109 -4.57 -2.57 -1.81
N TYR A 110 -3.95 -2.95 -0.70
CA TYR A 110 -2.62 -3.56 -0.69
C TYR A 110 -2.55 -4.79 0.22
N VAL A 111 -1.65 -5.73 -0.11
CA VAL A 111 -1.32 -6.88 0.77
C VAL A 111 0.02 -6.67 1.45
N ILE A 112 0.03 -6.90 2.76
CA ILE A 112 1.27 -7.01 3.54
C ILE A 112 1.75 -8.46 3.48
N GLN A 113 2.98 -8.67 3.03
CA GLN A 113 3.63 -9.98 3.03
C GLN A 113 4.64 -10.03 4.18
N ILE A 114 4.25 -10.60 5.32
CA ILE A 114 5.12 -10.80 6.48
C ILE A 114 5.93 -12.08 6.24
N LYS A 115 7.21 -11.96 5.91
CA LYS A 115 8.11 -13.12 5.77
C LYS A 115 8.75 -13.43 7.12
N LEU A 116 8.26 -14.47 7.79
CA LEU A 116 8.90 -15.01 8.99
C LEU A 116 10.19 -15.74 8.59
N ARG A 117 11.35 -15.16 8.87
CA ARG A 117 12.64 -15.85 8.76
C ARG A 117 12.86 -16.65 10.04
N ARG A 118 12.88 -17.98 9.96
CA ARG A 118 13.47 -18.82 11.00
C ARG A 118 14.99 -18.61 10.96
N LYS A 119 15.56 -18.03 12.02
CA LYS A 119 16.98 -18.19 12.30
C LYS A 119 17.13 -19.54 12.98
N TYR A 120 17.96 -20.41 12.39
CA TYR A 120 18.50 -21.58 13.08
C TYR A 120 19.39 -21.11 14.23
#